data_AF-A0A0G1NDH8-F1
#
_entry.id   AF-A0A0G1NDH8-F1
#
_cell.length_a   1.000
_cell.length_b   1.000
_cell.length_c   1.000
_cell.angle_alpha   90.00
_cell.angle_beta   90.00
_cell.angle_gamma   90.00
#
_symmetry.space_group_name_H-M   'P 1'
#
loop_
_entity.id
_entity.type
_entity.pdbx_description
1 polymer ?
#
loop_
_entity_poly.entity_id
_entity_poly.type
_entity_poly.pdbx_seq_one_letter_code
_entity_poly.pdbx_strand_id
1 'polypeptide(L)'
;MAKPTKTTTVSTAASLGQLEKVLEEYLVKKAPALPTNLKELLVKFAPYLAIIGVVLSVPALFTALSAGAWLSRNYYWAMTGATLGWQYYLALALSAVTVALEAFAIPGLFGRKMSAWKLLFYAVLVNTVYSLVYFNLAGLILGTLLSLYLLFQVRSYYH
;
A
#
# COMPACT_ATOMS: atom_id res chain seq x y z
N MET A 1 -16.33 22.36 -40.64
CA MET A 1 -16.67 22.56 -39.22
C MET A 1 -16.24 21.32 -38.44
N ALA A 2 -15.08 21.35 -37.78
CA ALA A 2 -14.59 20.22 -36.98
C ALA A 2 -15.33 20.20 -35.63
N LYS A 3 -15.93 19.06 -35.27
CA LYS A 3 -16.54 18.86 -33.95
C LYS A 3 -15.47 19.02 -32.86
N PRO A 4 -15.73 19.74 -31.76
CA PRO A 4 -14.78 19.85 -30.67
C PRO A 4 -14.63 18.49 -29.99
N THR A 5 -13.45 17.91 -30.07
CA THR A 5 -13.03 16.70 -29.36
C THR A 5 -13.05 17.02 -27.86
N LYS A 6 -14.00 16.45 -27.10
CA LYS A 6 -14.00 16.55 -25.64
C LYS A 6 -12.74 15.87 -25.11
N THR A 7 -11.76 16.65 -24.68
CA THR A 7 -10.60 16.16 -23.94
C THR A 7 -11.11 15.65 -22.60
N THR A 8 -11.34 14.34 -22.48
CA THR A 8 -11.71 13.70 -21.23
C THR A 8 -10.52 13.81 -20.28
N THR A 9 -10.47 14.84 -19.45
CA THR A 9 -9.59 14.86 -18.29
C THR A 9 -10.07 13.76 -17.36
N VAL A 10 -9.47 12.58 -17.50
CA VAL A 10 -9.72 11.48 -16.58
C VAL A 10 -9.25 11.95 -15.20
N SER A 11 -10.21 12.37 -14.38
CA SER A 11 -9.92 12.73 -12.99
C SER A 11 -9.39 11.50 -12.29
N THR A 12 -8.20 11.58 -11.69
CA THR A 12 -7.58 10.49 -10.91
C THR A 12 -8.55 9.86 -9.90
N ALA A 13 -9.41 10.68 -9.30
CA ALA A 13 -10.45 10.21 -8.37
C ALA A 13 -11.50 9.30 -9.06
N ALA A 14 -11.87 9.61 -10.31
CA ALA A 14 -12.80 8.81 -11.08
C ALA A 14 -12.18 7.45 -11.46
N SER A 15 -10.90 7.41 -11.82
CA SER A 15 -10.18 6.16 -12.09
C SER A 15 -10.06 5.28 -10.86
N LEU A 16 -9.72 5.85 -9.70
CA LEU A 16 -9.66 5.10 -8.44
C LEU A 16 -11.02 4.54 -8.05
N GLY A 17 -12.09 5.32 -8.19
CA GLY A 17 -13.45 4.85 -7.94
C GLY A 17 -13.89 3.74 -8.91
N GLN A 18 -13.45 3.77 -10.17
CA GLN A 18 -13.68 2.68 -11.12
C GLN A 18 -12.90 1.42 -10.73
N LEU A 19 -11.64 1.56 -10.32
CA LEU A 19 -10.82 0.46 -9.84
C LEU A 19 -11.44 -0.21 -8.61
N GLU A 20 -11.91 0.57 -7.63
CA GLU A 20 -12.61 0.05 -6.46
C GLU A 20 -13.83 -0.80 -6.85
N LYS A 21 -14.64 -0.38 -7.82
CA LYS A 21 -15.79 -1.14 -8.29
C LYS A 21 -15.40 -2.47 -8.93
N VAL A 22 -14.36 -2.47 -9.75
CA VAL A 22 -13.83 -3.69 -10.38
C VAL A 22 -13.34 -4.64 -9.30
N LEU A 23 -12.54 -4.15 -8.36
CA LEU A 23 -12.02 -4.95 -7.25
C LEU A 23 -13.15 -5.50 -6.36
N GLU A 24 -14.20 -4.72 -6.10
CA GLU A 24 -15.37 -5.19 -5.35
C GLU A 24 -16.10 -6.32 -6.09
N GLU A 25 -16.25 -6.23 -7.41
CA GLU A 25 -16.86 -7.30 -8.20
C GLU A 25 -16.06 -8.61 -8.10
N TYR A 26 -14.73 -8.54 -8.23
CA TYR A 26 -13.90 -9.75 -8.23
C TYR A 26 -13.62 -10.29 -6.83
N LEU A 27 -13.30 -9.43 -5.87
CA LEU A 27 -12.82 -9.83 -4.54
C LEU A 27 -13.93 -10.06 -3.52
N VAL A 28 -15.13 -9.52 -3.75
CA VAL A 28 -16.28 -9.72 -2.86
C VAL A 28 -17.32 -10.63 -3.49
N LYS A 29 -17.68 -10.43 -4.77
CA LYS A 29 -18.77 -11.20 -5.40
C LYS A 29 -18.30 -12.52 -6.01
N LYS A 30 -17.11 -12.57 -6.59
CA LYS A 30 -16.58 -13.78 -7.27
C LYS A 30 -15.66 -14.61 -6.37
N ALA A 31 -14.91 -13.99 -5.46
CA ALA A 31 -14.06 -14.71 -4.53
C ALA A 31 -14.86 -15.30 -3.34
N PRO A 32 -14.40 -16.41 -2.74
CA PRO A 32 -15.03 -16.99 -1.56
C PRO A 32 -15.16 -15.96 -0.44
N ALA A 33 -16.35 -15.82 0.14
CA ALA A 33 -16.59 -14.90 1.24
C ALA A 33 -16.01 -15.45 2.54
N LEU A 34 -15.34 -14.60 3.33
CA LEU A 34 -14.90 -14.97 4.67
C LEU A 34 -16.12 -15.10 5.61
N PRO A 35 -16.13 -16.08 6.53
CA PRO A 35 -17.16 -16.18 7.55
C PRO A 35 -17.16 -14.92 8.43
N THR A 36 -18.35 -14.53 8.91
CA THR A 36 -18.59 -13.29 9.67
C THR A 36 -17.65 -13.17 10.88
N ASN A 37 -17.40 -14.27 11.59
CA ASN A 37 -16.51 -14.32 12.75
C ASN A 37 -15.07 -13.89 12.39
N LEU A 38 -14.56 -14.27 11.21
CA LEU A 38 -13.23 -13.88 10.77
C LEU A 38 -13.19 -12.41 10.35
N LYS A 39 -14.24 -11.91 9.69
CA LYS A 39 -14.33 -10.49 9.32
C LYS A 39 -14.34 -9.59 10.55
N GLU A 40 -15.11 -9.95 11.58
CA GLU A 40 -15.13 -9.23 12.85
C GLU A 40 -13.78 -9.25 13.55
N LEU A 41 -13.13 -10.41 13.57
CA LEU A 41 -11.79 -10.56 14.14
C LEU A 41 -10.78 -9.67 13.42
N LEU A 42 -10.77 -9.69 12.09
CA LEU A 42 -9.91 -8.84 11.27
C LEU A 42 -10.14 -7.35 11.55
N VAL A 43 -11.39 -6.89 11.61
CA VAL A 43 -11.71 -5.49 11.90
C VAL A 43 -11.30 -5.10 13.32
N LYS A 44 -11.47 -6.01 14.29
CA LYS A 44 -11.05 -5.78 15.68
C LYS A 44 -9.54 -5.69 15.81
N PHE A 45 -8.79 -6.51 15.06
CA PHE A 45 -7.32 -6.53 15.12
C PHE A 45 -6.64 -5.56 14.15
N ALA A 46 -7.32 -5.07 13.12
CA ALA A 46 -6.76 -4.17 12.12
C ALA A 46 -6.01 -2.95 12.70
N PRO A 47 -6.53 -2.22 13.72
CA PRO A 47 -5.80 -1.11 14.31
C PRO A 47 -4.49 -1.57 14.97
N TYR A 48 -4.50 -2.72 15.65
CA TYR A 48 -3.32 -3.27 16.33
C TYR A 48 -2.28 -3.77 15.33
N LEU A 49 -2.72 -4.43 14.25
CA LEU A 49 -1.85 -4.86 13.16
C LEU A 49 -1.18 -3.64 12.49
N ALA A 50 -1.92 -2.56 12.25
CA ALA A 50 -1.38 -1.32 11.73
C ALA A 50 -0.38 -0.66 12.69
N ILE A 51 -0.68 -0.62 14.00
CA ILE A 51 0.27 -0.12 15.01
C ILE A 51 1.56 -0.93 14.99
N ILE A 52 1.47 -2.27 15.02
CA ILE A 52 2.64 -3.14 14.98
C ILE A 52 3.42 -2.91 13.68
N GLY A 53 2.73 -2.85 12.54
CA GLY A 53 3.32 -2.56 11.24
C GLY A 53 4.12 -1.26 11.24
N VAL A 54 3.53 -0.17 11.72
CA VAL A 54 4.19 1.14 11.80
C VAL A 54 5.35 1.12 12.80
N VAL A 55 5.16 0.56 14.00
CA VAL A 55 6.18 0.53 15.05
C VAL A 55 7.40 -0.29 14.62
N LEU A 56 7.22 -1.36 13.85
CA LEU A 56 8.33 -2.14 13.29
C LEU A 56 8.96 -1.46 12.07
N SER A 57 8.14 -0.86 11.20
CA SER A 57 8.61 -0.29 9.93
C SER A 57 9.34 1.03 10.12
N VAL A 58 8.97 1.86 11.10
CA VAL A 58 9.62 3.16 11.33
C VAL A 58 11.11 2.98 11.67
N PRO A 59 11.50 2.19 12.70
CA PRO A 59 12.91 1.91 12.96
C PRO A 59 13.61 1.28 11.76
N ALA A 60 12.96 0.32 11.08
CA ALA A 60 13.51 -0.32 9.89
C ALA A 60 13.85 0.68 8.78
N LEU A 61 12.95 1.64 8.52
CA LEU A 61 13.16 2.73 7.56
C LEU A 61 14.32 3.64 7.97
N PHE A 62 14.41 4.00 9.26
CA PHE A 62 15.54 4.78 9.76
C PHE A 62 16.86 4.04 9.60
N THR A 63 16.93 2.76 10.00
CA THR A 63 18.13 1.95 9.79
C THR A 63 18.49 1.81 8.33
N ALA A 64 17.51 1.61 7.44
CA ALA A 64 17.76 1.54 6.02
C ALA A 64 18.32 2.87 5.52
N LEU A 65 17.66 4.00 5.80
CA LEU A 65 18.14 5.33 5.42
C LEU A 65 19.57 5.61 5.89
N SER A 66 19.89 5.29 7.15
CA SER A 66 21.24 5.44 7.71
C SER A 66 22.26 4.51 7.04
N ALA A 67 21.90 3.25 6.79
CA ALA A 67 22.75 2.32 6.06
C ALA A 67 23.00 2.80 4.64
N GLY A 68 21.99 3.36 3.97
CA GLY A 68 22.11 3.93 2.64
C GLY A 68 23.09 5.11 2.60
N ALA A 69 23.01 6.00 3.58
CA ALA A 69 23.94 7.12 3.74
C ALA A 69 25.38 6.66 4.03
N TRP A 70 25.55 5.61 4.84
CA TRP A 70 26.86 5.05 5.15
C TRP A 70 27.50 4.33 3.95
N LEU A 71 26.75 3.45 3.29
CA LEU A 71 27.23 2.67 2.13
C LEU A 71 27.58 3.58 0.94
N SER A 72 26.81 4.63 0.70
CA SER A 72 27.09 5.59 -0.38
C SER A 72 28.34 6.45 -0.16
N ARG A 73 28.74 6.67 1.10
CA ARG A 73 29.95 7.45 1.46
C ARG A 73 31.18 6.58 1.71
N ASN A 74 31.00 5.27 1.90
CA ASN A 74 32.09 4.38 2.25
C ASN A 74 33.04 4.18 1.05
N TYR A 75 34.29 4.60 1.23
CA TYR A 75 35.35 4.53 0.23
C TYR A 75 35.54 3.12 -0.34
N TYR A 76 35.45 2.07 0.48
CA TYR A 76 35.61 0.68 0.03
C TYR A 76 34.50 0.23 -0.93
N TRP A 77 33.25 0.63 -0.68
CA TRP A 77 32.12 0.32 -1.56
C TRP A 77 32.13 1.16 -2.84
N ALA A 78 32.65 2.40 -2.77
CA ALA A 78 32.87 3.24 -3.94
C ALA A 78 33.94 2.65 -4.89
N MET A 79 34.98 2.01 -4.35
CA MET A 79 36.03 1.35 -5.16
C MET A 79 35.53 0.09 -5.90
N THR A 80 34.54 -0.63 -5.36
CA THR A 80 33.96 -1.81 -6.03
C THR A 80 32.88 -1.43 -7.06
N GLY A 81 32.60 -0.14 -7.27
CA GLY A 81 31.51 0.34 -8.12
C GLY A 81 30.11 0.01 -7.59
N ALA A 82 30.02 -0.54 -6.39
CA ALA A 82 28.77 -0.96 -5.75
C ALA A 82 28.13 0.26 -5.07
N THR A 83 27.56 1.14 -5.89
CA THR A 83 26.76 2.26 -5.41
C THR A 83 25.30 1.85 -5.28
N LEU A 84 24.61 2.41 -4.28
CA LEU A 84 23.17 2.27 -4.18
C LEU A 84 22.51 3.10 -5.29
N GLY A 85 21.90 2.41 -6.26
CA GLY A 85 21.22 3.04 -7.39
C GLY A 85 19.97 3.83 -6.99
N TRP A 86 19.45 4.62 -7.92
CA TRP A 86 18.23 5.42 -7.73
C TRP A 86 17.03 4.59 -7.28
N GLN A 87 16.99 3.29 -7.64
CA GLN A 87 15.97 2.37 -7.17
C GLN A 87 15.94 2.39 -5.65
N TYR A 88 17.06 2.13 -4.96
CA TYR A 88 17.12 2.07 -3.49
C TYR A 88 16.41 3.25 -2.79
N TYR A 89 16.64 4.48 -3.24
CA TYR A 89 15.98 5.66 -2.68
C TYR A 89 14.50 5.76 -3.03
N LEU A 90 14.11 5.34 -4.24
CA LEU A 90 12.70 5.19 -4.60
C LEU A 90 12.00 4.14 -3.74
N ALA A 91 12.65 3.02 -3.42
CA ALA A 91 12.14 2.02 -2.49
C ALA A 91 11.86 2.61 -1.11
N LEU A 92 12.83 3.35 -0.57
CA LEU A 92 12.68 4.03 0.71
C LEU A 92 11.54 5.06 0.69
N ALA A 93 11.43 5.85 -0.38
CA ALA A 93 10.37 6.85 -0.52
C ALA A 93 8.99 6.19 -0.57
N LEU A 94 8.80 5.16 -1.40
CA LEU A 94 7.53 4.43 -1.48
C LEU A 94 7.17 3.76 -0.15
N SER A 95 8.15 3.15 0.52
CA SER A 95 7.95 2.50 1.83
C SER A 95 7.58 3.52 2.90
N ALA A 96 8.21 4.70 2.91
CA ALA A 96 7.86 5.79 3.82
C ALA A 96 6.43 6.31 3.59
N VAL A 97 5.99 6.43 2.33
CA VAL A 97 4.61 6.79 2.01
C VAL A 97 3.63 5.73 2.50
N THR A 98 3.93 4.44 2.28
CA THR A 98 3.09 3.34 2.79
C THR A 98 2.94 3.41 4.31
N VAL A 99 4.05 3.55 5.04
CA VAL A 99 4.04 3.66 6.51
C VAL A 99 3.28 4.90 6.99
N ALA A 100 3.41 6.03 6.30
CA ALA A 100 2.66 7.24 6.63
C ALA A 100 1.14 7.04 6.45
N LEU A 101 0.72 6.41 5.35
CA LEU A 101 -0.68 6.10 5.09
C LEU A 101 -1.25 5.16 6.17
N GLU A 102 -0.51 4.11 6.54
CA GLU A 102 -0.89 3.19 7.61
C GLU A 102 -0.99 3.90 8.96
N ALA A 103 -0.01 4.75 9.29
CA ALA A 103 -0.01 5.53 10.53
C ALA A 103 -1.22 6.46 10.62
N PHE A 104 -1.57 7.16 9.53
CA PHE A 104 -2.76 8.01 9.48
C PHE A 104 -4.07 7.23 9.45
N ALA A 105 -4.06 5.96 9.04
CA ALA A 105 -5.23 5.11 9.11
C ALA A 105 -5.57 4.73 10.56
N ILE A 106 -4.58 4.54 11.45
CA ILE A 106 -4.75 4.01 12.81
C ILE A 106 -5.91 4.66 13.59
N PRO A 107 -6.01 6.00 13.72
CA PRO A 107 -7.11 6.61 14.48
C PRO A 107 -8.49 6.32 13.88
N GLY A 108 -8.58 6.24 12.55
CA GLY A 108 -9.82 5.91 11.87
C GLY A 108 -10.13 4.40 11.88
N LEU A 109 -9.14 3.52 12.01
CA LEU A 109 -9.35 2.08 12.15
C LEU A 109 -10.04 1.76 13.48
N PHE A 110 -9.67 2.42 14.58
CA PHE A 110 -10.37 2.29 15.86
C PHE A 110 -11.85 2.69 15.76
N GLY A 111 -12.14 3.74 14.98
CA GLY A 111 -13.49 4.24 14.75
C GLY A 111 -14.22 3.59 13.58
N ARG A 112 -13.64 2.56 12.93
CA ARG A 112 -14.17 1.93 11.71
C ARG A 112 -14.61 2.93 10.64
N LYS A 113 -13.83 3.99 10.46
CA LYS A 113 -14.15 5.06 9.50
C LYS A 113 -13.78 4.64 8.08
N MET A 114 -14.66 4.92 7.12
CA MET A 114 -14.39 4.66 5.71
C MET A 114 -13.13 5.39 5.19
N SER A 115 -12.78 6.53 5.80
CA SER A 115 -11.52 7.22 5.49
C SER A 115 -10.28 6.37 5.80
N ALA A 116 -10.26 5.60 6.88
CA ALA A 116 -9.13 4.73 7.21
C ALA A 116 -9.03 3.54 6.27
N TRP A 117 -10.18 2.96 5.88
CA TRP A 117 -10.20 1.90 4.86
C TRP A 117 -9.59 2.39 3.54
N LYS A 118 -9.91 3.63 3.12
CA LYS A 118 -9.31 4.23 1.92
C LYS A 118 -7.80 4.46 2.05
N LEU A 119 -7.33 4.89 3.23
CA LEU A 119 -5.89 5.04 3.48
C LEU A 119 -5.15 3.70 3.38
N LEU A 120 -5.70 2.63 3.94
CA LEU A 120 -5.15 1.28 3.78
C LEU A 120 -5.20 0.82 2.32
N PHE A 121 -6.27 1.14 1.58
CA PHE A 121 -6.34 0.84 0.15
C PHE A 121 -5.21 1.53 -0.62
N TYR A 122 -4.96 2.81 -0.35
CA TYR A 122 -3.85 3.54 -0.97
C TYR A 122 -2.49 2.98 -0.56
N ALA A 123 -2.30 2.56 0.69
CA ALA A 123 -1.08 1.91 1.14
C ALA A 123 -0.79 0.64 0.33
N VAL A 124 -1.82 -0.19 0.09
CA VAL A 124 -1.71 -1.40 -0.74
C VAL A 124 -1.38 -1.06 -2.20
N LEU A 125 -1.97 0.00 -2.76
CA LEU A 125 -1.64 0.45 -4.12
C LEU A 125 -0.18 0.93 -4.24
N VAL A 126 0.31 1.70 -3.26
CA VAL A 126 1.72 2.15 -3.24
C VAL A 126 2.66 0.95 -3.15
N ASN A 127 2.36 -0.04 -2.31
CA ASN A 127 3.15 -1.26 -2.21
C ASN A 127 3.07 -2.13 -3.50
N THR A 128 1.98 -2.03 -4.25
CA THR A 128 1.84 -2.68 -5.57
C THR A 128 2.77 -2.02 -6.58
N VAL A 129 2.80 -0.68 -6.62
CA VAL A 129 3.74 0.07 -7.46
C VAL A 129 5.19 -0.29 -7.11
N TYR A 130 5.50 -0.35 -5.82
CA TYR A 130 6.79 -0.85 -5.34
C TYR A 130 7.09 -2.24 -5.92
N SER A 131 6.20 -3.21 -5.73
CA SER A 131 6.44 -4.59 -6.18
C SER A 131 6.64 -4.70 -7.70
N LEU A 132 5.98 -3.83 -8.48
CA LEU A 132 6.17 -3.73 -9.94
C LEU A 132 7.53 -3.16 -10.32
N VAL A 133 7.96 -2.07 -9.68
CA VAL A 133 9.27 -1.43 -9.95
C VAL A 133 10.43 -2.39 -9.69
N TYR A 134 10.28 -3.28 -8.72
CA TYR A 134 11.31 -4.24 -8.30
C TYR A 134 11.17 -5.63 -8.90
N PHE A 135 10.18 -5.85 -9.78
CA PHE A 135 9.84 -7.18 -10.30
C PHE A 135 9.68 -8.24 -9.18
N ASN A 136 9.20 -7.82 -8.00
CA ASN A 136 8.91 -8.72 -6.90
C ASN A 136 7.56 -9.41 -7.16
N LEU A 137 7.58 -10.41 -8.04
CA LEU A 137 6.37 -11.11 -8.47
C LEU A 137 5.66 -11.82 -7.31
N ALA A 138 6.43 -12.34 -6.34
CA ALA A 138 5.87 -12.95 -5.14
C ALA A 138 5.11 -11.92 -4.29
N GLY A 139 5.72 -10.76 -4.04
CA GLY A 139 5.08 -9.65 -3.32
C GLY A 139 3.90 -9.05 -4.07
N LEU A 140 3.99 -8.98 -5.39
CA LEU A 140 2.92 -8.49 -6.26
C LEU A 140 1.71 -9.42 -6.24
N ILE A 141 1.91 -10.72 -6.38
CA ILE A 141 0.79 -11.66 -6.45
C ILE A 141 0.26 -11.93 -5.04
N LEU A 142 1.12 -12.42 -4.14
CA LEU A 142 0.69 -12.83 -2.81
C LEU A 142 0.39 -11.61 -1.93
N GLY A 143 1.29 -10.64 -1.89
CA GLY A 143 1.14 -9.47 -1.04
C GLY A 143 -0.04 -8.60 -1.45
N THR A 144 -0.10 -8.18 -2.72
CA THR A 144 -1.20 -7.31 -3.19
C THR A 144 -2.53 -8.03 -3.21
N LEU A 145 -2.65 -9.22 -3.82
CA LEU A 145 -3.96 -9.88 -3.92
C LEU A 145 -4.51 -10.26 -2.55
N LEU A 146 -3.67 -10.78 -1.65
CA LEU A 146 -4.11 -11.12 -0.30
C LEU A 146 -4.54 -9.87 0.47
N SER A 147 -3.74 -8.80 0.42
CA SER A 147 -4.06 -7.56 1.11
C SER A 147 -5.35 -6.94 0.59
N LEU A 148 -5.52 -6.86 -0.73
CA LEU A 148 -6.76 -6.37 -1.35
C LEU A 148 -7.94 -7.28 -1.00
N TYR A 149 -7.79 -8.60 -1.06
CA TYR A 149 -8.86 -9.53 -0.71
C TYR A 149 -9.33 -9.32 0.72
N LEU A 150 -8.41 -9.34 1.71
CA LEU A 150 -8.74 -9.13 3.11
C LEU A 150 -9.40 -7.76 3.33
N LEU A 151 -8.84 -6.71 2.72
CA LEU A 151 -9.33 -5.34 2.85
C LEU A 151 -10.75 -5.18 2.29
N PHE A 152 -11.03 -5.72 1.09
CA PHE A 152 -12.35 -5.65 0.48
C PHE A 152 -13.38 -6.52 1.21
N GLN A 153 -12.98 -7.66 1.77
CA GLN A 153 -13.87 -8.52 2.55
C GLN A 153 -14.38 -7.85 3.83
N VAL A 154 -13.60 -6.97 4.45
CA VAL A 154 -13.99 -6.23 5.67
C VAL A 154 -14.57 -4.84 5.39
N ARG A 155 -14.61 -4.40 4.12
CA ARG A 155 -15.10 -3.06 3.74
C ARG A 155 -16.48 -2.74 4.31
N SER A 156 -17.38 -3.73 4.38
CA SER A 156 -18.74 -3.57 4.90
C SER A 156 -18.83 -3.17 6.37
N TYR A 157 -17.75 -3.31 7.14
CA TYR A 157 -17.67 -2.91 8.54
C TYR A 157 -17.21 -1.47 8.74
N TYR A 158 -16.84 -0.76 7.66
CA TYR A 158 -16.40 0.62 7.69
C TYR A 158 -17.51 1.54 7.17
N HIS A 159 -17.75 2.65 7.88
CA HIS A 159 -18.80 3.63 7.59
C HIS A 159 -18.25 5.06 7.46
#